data_AF-A0A2S7KAZ2-F1
#
_entry.id   AF-A0A2S7KAZ2-F1
#
_cell.length_a   1.000
_cell.length_b   1.000
_cell.length_c   1.000
_cell.angle_alpha   90.00
_cell.angle_beta   90.00
_cell.angle_gamma   90.00
#
_symmetry.space_group_name_H-M   'P 1'
#
loop_
_entity.id
_entity.type
_entity.pdbx_description
1 polymer ?
#
loop_
_entity_poly.entity_id
_entity_poly.type
_entity_poly.pdbx_seq_one_letter_code
_entity_poly.pdbx_strand_id
1 'polypeptide(L)'
;MTKRTLQRLLIAAAAGALAACAGEEAQDDAASSEAQSMAETAASDDAQAAAESAPEPAEPAGEETAAPAPAAADDPVTGMCLYYNKGEEDACACAAERFREAEAEADRYAAIASAFLSGDAALSTADRWQQAVEAAAAAEGVSMTSLLAQSNALGKAHREAMKACGL
;
A
#
# COMPACT_ATOMS: atom_id res chain seq x y z
N MET A 1 -18.18 37.20 -15.23
CA MET A 1 -19.23 37.21 -14.18
C MET A 1 -20.51 36.72 -14.85
N THR A 2 -21.21 35.64 -14.48
CA THR A 2 -21.11 34.71 -13.35
C THR A 2 -22.03 33.52 -13.70
N LYS A 3 -21.51 32.44 -14.31
CA LYS A 3 -22.27 31.16 -14.47
C LYS A 3 -22.31 30.35 -13.15
N ARG A 4 -21.68 30.85 -12.08
CA ARG A 4 -21.54 30.20 -10.77
C ARG A 4 -22.78 30.29 -9.87
N THR A 5 -23.89 30.89 -10.32
CA THR A 5 -25.06 31.13 -9.45
C THR A 5 -26.18 30.09 -9.60
N LEU A 6 -26.09 29.16 -10.55
CA LEU A 6 -27.19 28.22 -10.85
C LEU A 6 -27.05 26.82 -10.23
N GLN A 7 -25.97 26.53 -9.49
CA GLN A 7 -25.71 25.19 -8.93
C GLN A 7 -25.65 25.21 -7.39
N ARG A 8 -26.57 25.94 -6.75
CA ARG A 8 -26.72 25.99 -5.28
C ARG A 8 -28.15 25.71 -4.78
N LEU A 9 -29.00 25.09 -5.61
CA LEU A 9 -30.43 24.94 -5.32
C LEU A 9 -30.98 23.51 -5.38
N LEU A 10 -30.15 22.50 -5.08
CA LEU A 10 -30.61 21.12 -4.87
C LEU A 10 -30.03 20.55 -3.57
N ILE A 11 -30.55 21.06 -2.45
CA ILE A 11 -30.53 20.38 -1.15
C ILE A 11 -31.97 20.41 -0.63
N ALA A 12 -32.46 19.24 -0.22
CA ALA A 12 -33.53 18.97 0.76
C ALA A 12 -34.64 18.04 0.23
N ALA A 13 -34.52 16.74 0.50
CA ALA A 13 -35.63 15.87 0.92
C ALA A 13 -35.13 14.43 1.17
N ALA A 14 -34.75 14.12 2.41
CA ALA A 14 -34.87 12.77 2.98
C ALA A 14 -34.53 12.83 4.48
N ALA A 15 -35.52 13.16 5.30
CA ALA A 15 -35.47 12.99 6.74
C ALA A 15 -36.66 12.10 7.15
N GLY A 16 -36.38 11.08 7.97
CA GLY A 16 -37.32 10.59 8.97
C GLY A 16 -37.86 9.16 8.80
N ALA A 17 -37.39 8.28 9.69
CA ALA A 17 -38.04 7.10 10.32
C ALA A 17 -37.00 5.96 10.39
N LEU A 18 -36.44 5.55 11.53
CA LEU A 18 -37.10 4.99 12.71
C LEU A 18 -36.18 5.07 13.94
N ALA A 19 -36.81 5.21 15.10
CA ALA A 19 -36.19 5.29 16.42
C ALA A 19 -36.13 3.92 17.13
N ALA A 20 -35.21 3.87 18.10
CA ALA A 20 -35.27 3.15 19.38
C ALA A 20 -35.10 1.62 19.42
N CYS A 21 -33.95 1.19 19.95
CA CYS A 21 -33.85 0.28 21.10
C CYS A 21 -32.56 0.60 21.89
N ALA A 22 -32.67 0.62 23.21
CA ALA A 22 -31.70 1.09 24.19
C ALA A 22 -30.99 -0.06 24.93
N GLY A 23 -29.96 0.29 25.71
CA GLY A 23 -29.24 -0.55 26.70
C GLY A 23 -27.72 -0.46 26.46
N GLU A 24 -26.91 0.37 27.13
CA GLU A 24 -26.68 0.54 28.58
C GLU A 24 -26.21 -0.75 29.23
N GLU A 25 -24.89 -0.92 29.44
CA GLU A 25 -24.27 -1.46 30.67
C GLU A 25 -22.79 -1.01 30.74
N ALA A 26 -22.44 -0.42 31.88
CA ALA A 26 -21.10 -0.05 32.30
C ALA A 26 -20.40 -1.24 32.97
N GLN A 27 -19.07 -1.30 32.92
CA GLN A 27 -18.30 -2.03 33.94
C GLN A 27 -16.95 -1.37 34.16
N ASP A 28 -16.85 -0.76 35.34
CA ASP A 28 -15.64 -0.32 36.02
C ASP A 28 -15.14 -1.45 36.96
N ASP A 29 -13.95 -1.25 37.51
CA ASP A 29 -13.34 -1.92 38.66
C ASP A 29 -12.61 -3.28 38.48
N ALA A 30 -11.28 -3.17 38.46
CA ALA A 30 -10.41 -3.46 39.63
C ALA A 30 -9.40 -4.63 39.55
N ALA A 31 -8.18 -4.25 39.98
CA ALA A 31 -7.18 -4.99 40.76
C ALA A 31 -6.39 -6.14 40.07
N SER A 32 -5.08 -6.03 39.89
CA SER A 32 -3.98 -6.13 40.88
C SER A 32 -3.55 -7.58 41.19
N SER A 33 -2.30 -7.93 40.85
CA SER A 33 -1.40 -8.97 41.41
C SER A 33 -0.44 -9.41 40.29
N GLU A 34 0.80 -8.93 40.24
CA GLU A 34 1.96 -9.48 40.96
C GLU A 34 2.36 -10.92 40.58
N ALA A 35 3.63 -11.02 40.18
CA ALA A 35 4.57 -12.12 40.41
C ALA A 35 4.45 -13.43 39.62
N GLN A 36 5.49 -13.67 38.80
CA GLN A 36 6.30 -14.90 38.63
C GLN A 36 7.17 -14.66 37.36
N SER A 37 8.44 -14.28 37.40
CA SER A 37 9.62 -14.77 38.12
C SER A 37 9.86 -16.27 38.00
N MET A 38 10.93 -16.59 37.25
CA MET A 38 11.82 -17.76 37.34
C MET A 38 11.58 -18.95 36.41
N ALA A 39 12.46 -19.08 35.41
CA ALA A 39 13.33 -20.25 35.13
C ALA A 39 14.09 -19.94 33.81
N GLU A 40 15.42 -19.75 33.77
CA GLU A 40 16.49 -20.75 33.97
C GLU A 40 16.40 -21.85 32.87
N THR A 41 17.39 -22.26 32.07
CA THR A 41 18.84 -22.05 31.84
C THR A 41 19.17 -22.70 30.47
N ALA A 42 20.46 -22.61 30.06
CA ALA A 42 21.18 -23.37 29.03
C ALA A 42 21.47 -22.54 27.76
N ALA A 43 22.70 -22.47 27.23
CA ALA A 43 23.95 -23.12 27.57
C ALA A 43 25.12 -22.29 27.00
N SER A 44 26.29 -22.58 27.55
CA SER A 44 27.65 -22.21 27.16
C SER A 44 27.91 -22.23 25.64
N ASP A 45 28.84 -21.39 25.15
CA ASP A 45 29.99 -21.90 24.41
C ASP A 45 31.15 -20.88 24.36
N ASP A 46 32.35 -21.45 24.37
CA ASP A 46 33.69 -20.88 24.43
C ASP A 46 33.99 -19.78 23.40
N ALA A 47 34.64 -18.70 23.85
CA ALA A 47 35.35 -17.76 22.98
C ALA A 47 36.86 -17.94 23.19
N GLN A 48 37.47 -18.82 22.40
CA GLN A 48 38.92 -18.94 22.29
C GLN A 48 39.43 -18.21 21.05
N ALA A 49 40.49 -17.44 21.27
CA ALA A 49 41.18 -16.62 20.29
C ALA A 49 41.83 -17.44 19.17
N ALA A 50 41.80 -16.92 17.94
CA ALA A 50 42.82 -17.18 16.94
C ALA A 50 42.96 -15.97 16.02
N ALA A 51 44.21 -15.64 15.78
CA ALA A 51 44.68 -14.43 15.15
C ALA A 51 44.71 -14.53 13.61
N GLU A 52 44.95 -13.37 13.00
CA GLU A 52 45.87 -13.22 11.87
C GLU A 52 45.37 -13.70 10.50
N SER A 53 44.89 -12.76 9.68
CA SER A 53 45.31 -12.63 8.27
C SER A 53 44.84 -11.28 7.74
N ALA A 54 45.80 -10.49 7.26
CA ALA A 54 45.57 -9.23 6.57
C ALA A 54 44.86 -9.45 5.22
N PRO A 55 43.96 -8.54 4.80
CA PRO A 55 43.64 -8.39 3.39
C PRO A 55 44.50 -7.27 2.76
N GLU A 56 45.28 -7.70 1.77
CA GLU A 56 45.95 -6.87 0.76
C GLU A 56 44.93 -6.06 -0.10
N PRO A 57 45.39 -5.07 -0.89
CA PRO A 57 44.67 -3.84 -1.16
C PRO A 57 43.48 -3.96 -2.11
N ALA A 58 42.48 -3.13 -1.80
CA ALA A 58 41.42 -2.72 -2.71
C ALA A 58 42.01 -2.00 -3.92
N GLU A 59 41.60 -2.40 -5.14
CA GLU A 59 41.23 -1.59 -6.32
C GLU A 59 40.68 -2.54 -7.41
N PRO A 60 39.89 -2.09 -8.41
CA PRO A 60 39.03 -0.92 -8.47
C PRO A 60 37.59 -1.26 -8.88
N ALA A 61 36.72 -0.26 -8.68
CA ALA A 61 35.42 -0.05 -9.32
C ALA A 61 35.06 -1.00 -10.48
N GLY A 62 34.32 -2.06 -10.15
CA GLY A 62 33.46 -2.74 -11.12
C GLY A 62 32.22 -1.88 -11.30
N GLU A 63 32.11 -1.30 -12.49
CA GLU A 63 30.98 -0.56 -13.03
C GLU A 63 29.69 -1.38 -12.81
N GLU A 64 28.99 -1.12 -11.70
CA GLU A 64 27.62 -1.57 -11.52
C GLU A 64 26.81 -0.79 -12.54
N THR A 65 26.61 -1.39 -13.71
CA THR A 65 25.60 -0.96 -14.67
C THR A 65 24.29 -0.92 -13.92
N ALA A 66 23.96 0.28 -13.41
CA ALA A 66 22.67 0.58 -12.83
C ALA A 66 21.65 0.17 -13.87
N ALA A 67 20.92 -0.91 -13.59
CA ALA A 67 19.77 -1.29 -14.39
C ALA A 67 18.90 -0.03 -14.49
N PRO A 68 18.50 0.40 -15.70
CA PRO A 68 17.73 1.61 -15.85
C PRO A 68 16.50 1.48 -14.96
N ALA A 69 16.38 2.40 -13.99
CA ALA A 69 15.14 2.57 -13.26
C ALA A 69 14.05 2.73 -14.33
N PRO A 70 12.95 1.97 -14.27
CA PRO A 70 11.87 2.14 -15.23
C PRO A 70 11.52 3.62 -15.23
N ALA A 71 11.49 4.25 -16.42
CA ALA A 71 11.02 5.61 -16.55
C ALA A 71 9.71 5.69 -15.77
N ALA A 72 9.67 6.55 -14.75
CA ALA A 72 8.49 6.68 -13.91
C ALA A 72 7.34 7.04 -14.87
N ALA A 73 6.44 6.08 -15.12
CA ALA A 73 5.30 6.34 -15.96
C ALA A 73 4.55 7.53 -15.35
N ASP A 74 4.19 8.52 -16.18
CA ASP A 74 3.46 9.71 -15.73
C ASP A 74 2.16 9.33 -15.00
N ASP A 75 1.58 8.17 -15.36
CA ASP A 75 0.47 7.55 -14.65
C ASP A 75 0.94 6.37 -13.75
N PRO A 76 0.74 6.45 -12.42
CA PRO A 76 1.02 5.35 -11.50
C PRO A 76 0.28 4.04 -11.82
N VAL A 77 -0.90 4.11 -12.47
CA VAL A 77 -1.65 2.90 -12.88
C VAL A 77 -0.92 2.19 -14.01
N THR A 78 -0.45 2.93 -15.02
CA THR A 78 0.43 2.41 -16.08
C THR A 78 1.74 1.89 -15.49
N GLY A 79 2.34 2.63 -14.55
CA GLY A 79 3.56 2.20 -13.85
C GLY A 79 3.38 0.89 -13.11
N MET A 80 2.23 0.68 -12.47
CA MET A 80 1.88 -0.57 -11.82
C MET A 80 1.72 -1.72 -12.82
N CYS A 81 1.09 -1.47 -13.96
CA CYS A 81 0.99 -2.47 -15.03
C CYS A 81 2.37 -2.87 -15.56
N LEU A 82 3.22 -1.88 -15.87
CA LEU A 82 4.58 -2.09 -16.38
C LEU A 82 5.50 -2.78 -15.38
N TYR A 83 5.28 -2.59 -14.08
CA TYR A 83 5.99 -3.30 -13.04
C TYR A 83 5.83 -4.83 -13.17
N TYR A 84 4.62 -5.31 -13.56
CA TYR A 84 4.34 -6.73 -13.76
C TYR A 84 4.51 -7.19 -15.22
N ASN A 85 4.24 -6.33 -16.20
CA ASN A 85 4.21 -6.65 -17.63
C ASN A 85 5.25 -5.80 -18.39
N LYS A 86 6.53 -6.04 -18.11
CA LYS A 86 7.64 -5.25 -18.65
C LYS A 86 7.63 -5.25 -20.19
N GLY A 87 7.79 -4.06 -20.79
CA GLY A 87 7.88 -3.91 -22.25
C GLY A 87 6.54 -3.80 -22.97
N GLU A 88 5.42 -3.88 -22.25
CA GLU A 88 4.07 -3.83 -22.81
C GLU A 88 3.44 -2.44 -22.65
N GLU A 89 4.15 -1.38 -23.07
CA GLU A 89 3.75 0.02 -22.83
C GLU A 89 2.36 0.35 -23.40
N ASP A 90 2.09 -0.04 -24.65
CA ASP A 90 0.80 0.23 -25.30
C ASP A 90 -0.36 -0.51 -24.62
N ALA A 91 -0.15 -1.76 -24.23
CA ALA A 91 -1.17 -2.55 -23.55
C ALA A 91 -1.43 -2.03 -22.13
N CYS A 92 -0.39 -1.56 -21.43
CA CYS A 92 -0.51 -0.94 -20.12
C CYS A 92 -1.17 0.44 -20.16
N ALA A 93 -0.93 1.25 -21.20
CA ALA A 93 -1.64 2.50 -21.42
C ALA A 93 -3.14 2.25 -21.66
N CYS A 94 -3.48 1.29 -22.53
CA CYS A 94 -4.86 0.84 -22.75
C CYS A 94 -5.51 0.39 -21.42
N ALA A 95 -4.82 -0.44 -20.64
CA ALA A 95 -5.35 -0.96 -19.39
C ALA A 95 -5.65 0.15 -18.37
N ALA A 96 -4.74 1.12 -18.24
CA ALA A 96 -4.91 2.26 -17.35
C ALA A 96 -6.09 3.14 -17.76
N GLU A 97 -6.25 3.43 -19.06
CA GLU A 97 -7.39 4.19 -19.59
C GLU A 97 -8.71 3.47 -19.28
N ARG A 98 -8.82 2.18 -19.65
CA ARG A 98 -10.04 1.39 -19.39
C ARG A 98 -10.38 1.27 -17.92
N PHE A 99 -9.36 1.10 -17.07
CA PHE A 99 -9.54 1.05 -15.63
C PHE A 99 -10.11 2.38 -15.09
N ARG A 100 -9.57 3.51 -15.53
CA ARG A 100 -10.02 4.85 -15.12
C ARG A 100 -11.43 5.19 -15.60
N GLU A 101 -11.83 4.70 -16.76
CA GLU A 101 -13.20 4.85 -17.26
C GLU A 101 -14.22 4.03 -16.46
N ALA A 102 -13.81 2.86 -15.96
CA ALA A 102 -14.70 1.93 -15.26
C ALA A 102 -14.80 2.20 -13.75
N GLU A 103 -13.71 2.65 -13.12
CA GLU A 103 -13.59 2.72 -11.67
C GLU A 103 -13.57 4.16 -11.18
N ALA A 104 -14.63 4.56 -10.46
CA ALA A 104 -14.72 5.90 -9.85
C ALA A 104 -13.59 6.17 -8.83
N GLU A 105 -13.07 5.12 -8.21
CA GLU A 105 -11.99 5.19 -7.22
C GLU A 105 -10.60 4.96 -7.84
N ALA A 106 -10.47 5.10 -9.16
CA ALA A 106 -9.19 4.90 -9.86
C ALA A 106 -8.07 5.82 -9.34
N ASP A 107 -8.39 7.03 -8.91
CA ASP A 107 -7.39 7.96 -8.36
C ASP A 107 -6.87 7.52 -6.99
N ARG A 108 -7.72 6.89 -6.16
CA ARG A 108 -7.27 6.24 -4.92
C ARG A 108 -6.31 5.10 -5.24
N TYR A 109 -6.65 4.26 -6.21
CA TYR A 109 -5.75 3.19 -6.65
C TYR A 109 -4.43 3.74 -7.19
N ALA A 110 -4.46 4.83 -7.96
CA ALA A 110 -3.27 5.50 -8.48
C ALA A 110 -2.38 6.05 -7.35
N ALA A 111 -2.96 6.63 -6.30
CA ALA A 111 -2.20 7.09 -5.14
C ALA A 111 -1.50 5.95 -4.40
N ILE A 112 -2.20 4.83 -4.16
CA ILE A 112 -1.62 3.63 -3.55
C ILE A 112 -0.53 3.04 -4.47
N ALA A 113 -0.78 2.99 -5.78
CA ALA A 113 0.19 2.51 -6.76
C ALA A 113 1.45 3.36 -6.78
N SER A 114 1.32 4.69 -6.70
CA SER A 114 2.46 5.61 -6.61
C SER A 114 3.28 5.33 -5.36
N ALA A 115 2.64 5.21 -4.20
CA ALA A 115 3.33 4.91 -2.94
C ALA A 115 4.02 3.53 -2.98
N PHE A 116 3.39 2.53 -3.59
CA PHE A 116 4.00 1.23 -3.84
C PHE A 116 5.25 1.37 -4.70
N LEU A 117 5.16 2.04 -5.85
CA LEU A 117 6.28 2.17 -6.82
C LEU A 117 7.47 2.93 -6.24
N SER A 118 7.22 3.89 -5.34
CA SER A 118 8.26 4.63 -4.60
C SER A 118 8.74 3.95 -3.32
N GLY A 119 8.12 2.83 -2.92
CA GLY A 119 8.46 2.11 -1.69
C GLY A 119 9.80 1.36 -1.77
N ASP A 120 10.30 0.96 -0.60
CA ASP A 120 11.57 0.25 -0.47
C ASP A 120 11.58 -1.07 -1.27
N ALA A 121 12.52 -1.19 -2.21
CA ALA A 121 12.67 -2.35 -3.07
C ALA A 121 13.19 -3.60 -2.33
N ALA A 122 13.72 -3.46 -1.10
CA ALA A 122 14.12 -4.59 -0.26
C ALA A 122 12.92 -5.35 0.32
N LEU A 123 11.75 -4.71 0.37
CA LEU A 123 10.51 -5.31 0.86
C LEU A 123 9.86 -6.21 -0.19
N SER A 124 9.12 -7.21 0.28
CA SER A 124 8.30 -8.02 -0.61
C SER A 124 7.22 -7.16 -1.28
N THR A 125 6.74 -7.59 -2.44
CA THR A 125 5.62 -6.92 -3.14
C THR A 125 4.39 -6.79 -2.23
N ALA A 126 4.11 -7.80 -1.40
CA ALA A 126 2.99 -7.75 -0.47
C ALA A 126 3.20 -6.69 0.62
N ASP A 127 4.40 -6.64 1.22
CA ASP A 127 4.71 -5.68 2.28
C ASP A 127 4.72 -4.24 1.75
N ARG A 128 5.28 -4.01 0.55
CA ARG A 128 5.23 -2.70 -0.12
C ARG A 128 3.80 -2.25 -0.35
N TRP A 129 2.93 -3.15 -0.82
CA TRP A 129 1.52 -2.84 -1.01
C TRP A 129 0.82 -2.54 0.31
N GLN A 130 1.12 -3.33 1.35
CA GLN A 130 0.55 -3.15 2.68
C GLN A 130 0.94 -1.79 3.27
N GLN A 131 2.21 -1.39 3.17
CA GLN A 131 2.67 -0.07 3.60
C GLN A 131 2.04 1.07 2.80
N ALA A 132 1.89 0.91 1.47
CA ALA A 132 1.23 1.91 0.63
C ALA A 132 -0.25 2.10 1.02
N VAL A 133 -0.96 1.01 1.31
CA VAL A 133 -2.35 1.04 1.78
C VAL A 133 -2.44 1.65 3.18
N GLU A 134 -1.53 1.30 4.09
CA GLU A 134 -1.49 1.87 5.44
C GLU A 134 -1.29 3.40 5.40
N ALA A 135 -0.35 3.88 4.58
CA ALA A 135 -0.12 5.31 4.39
C ALA A 135 -1.35 6.03 3.82
N ALA A 136 -2.00 5.45 2.81
CA ALA A 136 -3.23 6.00 2.24
C ALA A 136 -4.39 6.00 3.26
N ALA A 137 -4.53 4.93 4.06
CA ALA A 137 -5.56 4.84 5.09
C ALA A 137 -5.38 5.90 6.18
N ALA A 138 -4.14 6.13 6.61
CA ALA A 138 -3.80 7.18 7.55
C ALA A 138 -4.10 8.59 6.98
N ALA A 139 -3.80 8.81 5.69
CA ALA A 139 -4.08 10.09 5.03
C ALA A 139 -5.58 10.37 4.85
N GLU A 140 -6.38 9.33 4.58
CA GLU A 140 -7.84 9.44 4.40
C GLU A 140 -8.62 9.37 5.73
N GLY A 141 -7.96 9.01 6.84
CA GLY A 141 -8.62 8.83 8.13
C GLY A 141 -9.57 7.63 8.17
N VAL A 142 -9.27 6.58 7.39
CA VAL A 142 -10.09 5.37 7.28
C VAL A 142 -9.37 4.15 7.85
N SER A 143 -10.12 3.07 8.08
CA SER A 143 -9.53 1.79 8.52
C SER A 143 -8.63 1.20 7.43
N MET A 144 -7.41 0.84 7.81
CA MET A 144 -6.46 0.11 6.95
C MET A 144 -7.09 -1.17 6.38
N THR A 145 -7.81 -1.95 7.18
CA THR A 145 -8.48 -3.18 6.73
C THR A 145 -9.54 -2.89 5.67
N SER A 146 -10.32 -1.82 5.84
CA SER A 146 -11.33 -1.41 4.86
C SER A 146 -10.68 -0.97 3.55
N LEU A 147 -9.62 -0.16 3.63
CA LEU A 147 -8.92 0.32 2.45
C LEU A 147 -8.19 -0.81 1.71
N LEU A 148 -7.63 -1.78 2.44
CA LEU A 148 -7.02 -2.97 1.85
C LEU A 148 -8.03 -3.82 1.08
N ALA A 149 -9.24 -4.00 1.62
CA ALA A 149 -10.30 -4.73 0.93
C ALA A 149 -10.71 -4.02 -0.38
N GLN A 150 -10.84 -2.69 -0.34
CA GLN A 150 -11.16 -1.88 -1.52
C GLN A 150 -10.03 -1.88 -2.55
N SER A 151 -8.78 -1.72 -2.12
CA SER A 151 -7.62 -1.71 -3.01
C SER A 151 -7.40 -3.07 -3.69
N ASN A 152 -7.75 -4.17 -3.01
CA ASN A 152 -7.76 -5.50 -3.61
C ASN A 152 -8.86 -5.67 -4.67
N ALA A 153 -10.02 -5.05 -4.49
CA ALA A 153 -11.08 -5.03 -5.50
C ALA A 153 -10.64 -4.22 -6.74
N LEU A 154 -10.07 -3.03 -6.52
CA LEU A 154 -9.51 -2.19 -7.59
C LEU A 154 -8.38 -2.91 -8.32
N GLY A 155 -7.50 -3.62 -7.60
CA GLY A 155 -6.46 -4.45 -8.22
C GLY A 155 -7.03 -5.62 -9.05
N LYS A 156 -8.22 -6.14 -8.74
CA LYS A 156 -8.90 -7.11 -9.61
C LYS A 156 -9.44 -6.45 -10.87
N ALA A 157 -10.12 -5.31 -10.75
CA ALA A 157 -10.62 -4.55 -11.89
C ALA A 157 -9.49 -4.13 -12.84
N HIS A 158 -8.35 -3.67 -12.30
CA HIS A 158 -7.17 -3.35 -13.11
C HIS A 158 -6.64 -4.59 -13.85
N ARG A 159 -6.62 -5.77 -13.22
CA ARG A 159 -6.26 -7.03 -13.90
C ARG A 159 -7.25 -7.42 -15.01
N GLU A 160 -8.53 -7.11 -14.86
CA GLU A 160 -9.52 -7.34 -15.91
C GLU A 160 -9.34 -6.37 -17.08
N ALA A 161 -9.02 -5.11 -16.81
CA ALA A 161 -8.66 -4.12 -17.83
C ALA A 161 -7.40 -4.54 -18.61
N MET A 162 -6.37 -5.03 -17.91
CA MET A 162 -5.16 -5.58 -18.53
C MET A 162 -5.48 -6.72 -19.51
N LYS A 163 -6.32 -7.69 -19.09
CA LYS A 163 -6.75 -8.79 -19.96
C LYS A 163 -7.50 -8.32 -21.20
N ALA A 164 -8.36 -7.30 -21.06
CA ALA A 164 -9.07 -6.72 -22.18
C ALA A 164 -8.14 -6.03 -23.20
N CYS A 165 -6.94 -5.63 -22.77
CA CYS A 165 -5.90 -5.00 -23.58
C CYS A 165 -4.79 -5.96 -24.05
N GLY A 166 -4.92 -7.27 -23.78
CA GLY A 166 -4.01 -8.30 -24.29
C GLY A 166 -2.92 -8.79 -23.33
N LEU A 167 -3.07 -8.54 -22.02
CA LEU A 167 -2.14 -8.96 -20.95
C LEU A 167 -2.65 -10.13 -20.09
#